data_AF-A0A7V2WV36-F1
#
_entry.id   AF-A0A7V2WV36-F1
#
_cell.length_a   1.000
_cell.length_b   1.000
_cell.length_c   1.000
_cell.angle_alpha   90.00
_cell.angle_beta   90.00
_cell.angle_gamma   90.00
#
_symmetry.space_group_name_H-M   'P 1'
#
loop_
_entity.id
_entity.type
_entity.pdbx_description
1 polymer ?
#
loop_
_entity_poly.entity_id
_entity_poly.type
_entity_poly.pdbx_seq_one_letter_code
_entity_poly.pdbx_strand_id
1 'polypeptide(L)'
;MLFSVISINTSDFIKDIMEGDEWFHIILEIITVGLSIGGVVMLTRMINHRTHIDEHLQQVESDLSLTHNKLQEIGREYSKHIQEQFLSWGFTKSEKDVALLILKGLSFNEIANARQTKEKTVRQQASSIYTKSGVSGRHELAAWFLEDLLV
;
A
#
# COMPACT_ATOMS: atom_id res chain seq x y z
N MET A 1 37.68 7.35 -20.83
CA MET A 1 36.88 7.61 -22.04
C MET A 1 36.97 9.08 -22.44
N LEU A 2 36.47 10.04 -21.64
CA LEU A 2 36.55 11.48 -21.96
C LEU A 2 37.99 12.00 -22.17
N PHE A 3 38.95 11.63 -21.32
CA PHE A 3 40.36 12.01 -21.49
C PHE A 3 40.99 11.51 -22.80
N SER A 4 40.59 10.34 -23.29
CA SER A 4 41.11 9.79 -24.55
C SER A 4 40.59 10.55 -25.76
N VAL A 5 39.34 11.02 -25.69
CA VAL A 5 38.72 11.86 -26.73
C VAL A 5 39.38 13.23 -26.76
N ILE A 6 39.64 13.82 -25.58
CA ILE A 6 40.32 15.11 -25.47
C ILE A 6 41.75 15.04 -26.03
N SER A 7 42.53 14.00 -25.71
CA SER A 7 43.90 13.85 -26.21
C SER A 7 44.00 13.66 -27.73
N ILE A 8 43.03 12.95 -28.33
CA ILE A 8 42.94 12.80 -29.80
C ILE A 8 42.60 14.14 -30.45
N ASN A 9 41.61 14.86 -29.90
CA ASN A 9 41.19 16.15 -30.45
C ASN A 9 42.32 17.21 -30.38
N THR A 10 43.09 17.23 -29.29
CA THR A 10 44.24 18.13 -29.15
C THR A 10 45.40 17.81 -30.11
N SER A 11 45.54 16.55 -30.51
CA SER A 11 46.63 16.14 -31.41
C SER A 11 46.33 16.50 -32.87
N ASP A 12 45.05 16.46 -33.27
CA ASP A 12 44.61 16.93 -34.59
C ASP A 12 44.64 18.47 -34.66
N PHE A 13 44.27 19.17 -33.58
CA PHE A 13 44.40 20.64 -33.46
C PHE A 13 45.81 21.18 -33.76
N ILE A 14 46.85 20.50 -33.27
CA ILE A 14 48.25 20.92 -33.51
C ILE A 14 48.65 20.70 -34.97
N LYS A 15 48.09 19.70 -35.64
CA LYS A 15 48.39 19.40 -37.04
C LYS A 15 47.69 20.36 -38.00
N ASP A 16 46.45 20.73 -37.73
CA ASP A 16 45.64 21.56 -38.64
C ASP A 16 45.99 23.06 -38.57
N ILE A 17 46.55 23.54 -37.46
CA ILE A 17 47.11 24.91 -37.34
C ILE A 17 48.25 25.16 -38.37
N MET A 18 48.91 24.11 -38.86
CA MET A 18 49.91 24.23 -39.91
C MET A 18 49.31 24.34 -41.33
N GLU A 19 48.03 23.99 -41.54
CA GLU A 19 47.42 23.93 -42.89
C GLU A 19 46.35 25.01 -43.17
N GLY A 20 46.01 25.87 -42.21
CA GLY A 20 45.39 27.18 -42.48
C GLY A 20 43.88 27.21 -42.76
N ASP A 21 43.11 26.19 -42.36
CA ASP A 21 41.64 26.18 -42.46
C ASP A 21 40.97 26.45 -41.09
N GLU A 22 41.34 27.55 -40.44
CA GLU A 22 41.13 27.75 -38.99
C GLU A 22 39.67 27.96 -38.54
N TRP A 23 38.77 28.48 -39.38
CA TRP A 23 37.46 28.94 -38.91
C TRP A 23 36.42 27.83 -38.73
N PHE A 24 36.45 26.78 -39.57
CA PHE A 24 35.45 25.72 -39.53
C PHE A 24 35.68 24.74 -38.36
N HIS A 25 36.95 24.48 -38.02
CA HIS A 25 37.34 23.60 -36.91
C HIS A 25 37.00 24.19 -35.53
N ILE A 26 37.25 25.49 -35.32
CA ILE A 26 36.93 26.17 -34.05
C ILE A 26 35.41 26.14 -33.78
N ILE A 27 34.59 26.31 -34.83
CA ILE A 27 33.13 26.26 -34.71
C ILE A 27 32.67 24.86 -34.33
N LEU A 28 33.21 23.80 -34.94
CA LEU A 28 32.87 22.41 -34.63
C LEU A 28 33.29 22.01 -33.21
N GLU A 29 34.43 22.49 -32.72
CA GLU A 29 34.90 22.20 -31.37
C GLU A 29 33.97 22.82 -30.31
N ILE A 30 33.56 24.08 -30.50
CA ILE A 30 32.60 24.75 -29.61
C ILE A 30 31.26 24.02 -29.57
N ILE A 31 30.77 23.54 -30.73
CA ILE A 31 29.53 22.76 -30.81
C ILE A 31 29.67 21.43 -30.05
N THR A 32 30.79 20.74 -30.21
CA THR A 32 31.06 19.44 -29.58
C THR A 32 31.18 19.57 -28.06
N VAL A 33 31.86 20.61 -27.59
CA VAL A 33 31.97 20.94 -26.16
C VAL A 33 30.61 21.32 -25.59
N GLY A 34 29.82 22.15 -26.29
CA GLY A 34 28.48 22.53 -25.87
C GLY A 34 27.53 21.33 -25.75
N LEU A 35 27.54 20.42 -26.73
CA LEU A 35 26.76 19.17 -26.70
C LEU A 35 27.19 18.28 -25.53
N SER A 36 28.49 18.19 -25.26
CA SER A 36 29.03 17.40 -24.15
C SER A 36 28.59 17.94 -22.79
N ILE A 37 28.66 19.26 -22.60
CA ILE A 37 28.20 19.92 -21.36
C ILE A 37 26.69 19.74 -21.19
N GLY A 38 25.91 19.94 -22.26
CA GLY A 38 24.46 19.74 -22.26
C GLY A 38 24.07 18.30 -21.91
N GLY A 39 24.77 17.33 -22.49
CA GLY A 39 24.58 15.90 -22.20
C GLY A 39 24.90 15.56 -20.75
N VAL A 40 26.03 16.04 -20.21
CA VAL A 40 26.40 15.83 -18.80
C VAL A 40 25.35 16.43 -17.86
N VAL A 41 24.93 17.69 -18.10
CA VAL A 41 23.90 18.35 -17.27
C VAL A 41 22.56 17.62 -17.34
N MET A 42 22.15 17.16 -18.53
CA MET A 42 20.91 16.38 -18.70
C MET A 42 20.97 15.04 -17.96
N LEU A 43 22.09 14.32 -18.05
CA LEU A 43 22.29 13.05 -17.34
C LEU A 43 22.30 13.25 -15.82
N THR A 44 23.00 14.27 -15.32
CA THR A 44 23.00 14.60 -13.88
C THR A 44 21.59 14.95 -13.40
N ARG A 45 20.82 15.73 -14.17
CA ARG A 45 19.41 16.02 -13.85
C ARG A 45 18.54 14.77 -13.87
N MET A 46 18.72 13.88 -14.85
CA MET A 46 17.94 12.64 -14.96
C MET A 46 18.21 11.68 -13.78
N ILE A 47 19.48 11.56 -13.36
CA ILE A 47 19.86 10.72 -12.21
C ILE A 47 19.26 11.29 -10.93
N ASN A 48 19.42 12.60 -10.68
CA ASN A 48 18.86 13.25 -9.48
C ASN A 48 17.32 13.23 -9.45
N HIS A 49 16.66 13.19 -10.61
CA HIS A 49 15.20 13.09 -10.68
C HIS A 49 14.70 11.67 -10.35
N ARG A 50 15.46 10.64 -10.74
CA ARG A 50 15.13 9.24 -10.42
C ARG A 50 15.27 8.95 -8.93
N THR A 51 16.32 9.48 -8.28
CA THR A 51 16.55 9.28 -6.84
C THR A 51 15.42 9.85 -5.98
N HIS A 52 14.85 11.01 -6.36
CA HIS A 52 13.71 11.59 -5.64
C HIS A 52 12.41 10.81 -5.81
N ILE A 53 12.20 10.16 -6.95
CA ILE A 53 10.99 9.36 -7.21
C ILE A 53 11.03 8.06 -6.39
N ASP A 54 12.19 7.41 -6.29
CA ASP A 54 12.35 6.18 -5.52
C ASP A 54 12.16 6.41 -4.01
N GLU A 55 12.58 7.57 -3.49
CA GLU A 55 12.34 7.96 -2.09
C GLU A 55 10.85 8.13 -1.77
N HIS A 56 10.07 8.73 -2.67
CA HIS A 56 8.63 8.90 -2.49
C HIS A 56 7.89 7.56 -2.57
N LEU A 57 8.33 6.65 -3.45
CA LEU A 57 7.75 5.30 -3.54
C LEU A 57 8.03 4.49 -2.26
N GLN A 58 9.24 4.57 -1.71
CA GLN A 58 9.58 3.92 -0.44
C GLN A 58 8.81 4.49 0.74
N GLN A 59 8.57 5.80 0.79
CA GLN A 59 7.74 6.41 1.83
C GLN A 59 6.30 5.91 1.76
N VAL A 60 5.68 5.91 0.58
CA VAL A 60 4.31 5.42 0.39
C VAL A 60 4.20 3.94 0.78
N GLU A 61 5.18 3.11 0.42
CA GLU A 61 5.19 1.69 0.79
C GLU A 61 5.36 1.49 2.31
N SER A 62 6.23 2.28 2.95
CA SER A 62 6.41 2.25 4.40
C SER A 62 5.16 2.70 5.15
N ASP A 63 4.49 3.77 4.70
CA ASP A 63 3.25 4.28 5.30
C ASP A 63 2.09 3.31 5.10
N LEU A 64 2.00 2.65 3.94
CA LEU A 64 1.05 1.57 3.69
C LEU A 64 1.28 0.40 4.64
N SER A 65 2.54 -0.02 4.84
CA SER A 65 2.87 -1.14 5.73
C SER A 65 2.56 -0.83 7.20
N LEU A 66 2.85 0.38 7.66
CA LEU A 66 2.56 0.84 9.01
C LEU A 66 1.05 0.95 9.24
N THR A 67 0.32 1.48 8.26
CA THR A 67 -1.15 1.55 8.31
C THR A 67 -1.76 0.16 8.33
N HIS A 68 -1.25 -0.76 7.50
CA HIS A 68 -1.72 -2.14 7.47
C HIS A 68 -1.50 -2.86 8.80
N ASN A 69 -0.32 -2.71 9.40
CA ASN A 69 0.00 -3.31 10.69
C ASN A 69 -0.87 -2.75 11.81
N LYS A 70 -1.07 -1.43 11.87
CA LYS A 70 -1.97 -0.79 12.84
C LYS A 70 -3.41 -1.27 12.70
N LEU A 71 -3.93 -1.34 11.47
CA LEU A 71 -5.28 -1.85 11.20
C LEU A 71 -5.41 -3.32 11.62
N GLN A 72 -4.38 -4.13 11.37
CA GLN A 72 -4.37 -5.53 11.76
C GLN A 72 -4.32 -5.70 13.29
N GLU A 73 -3.56 -4.87 13.99
CA GLU A 73 -3.46 -4.87 15.45
C GLU A 73 -4.80 -4.49 16.10
N ILE A 74 -5.41 -3.37 15.67
CA ILE A 74 -6.75 -2.94 16.11
C ILE A 74 -7.78 -4.04 15.84
N GLY A 75 -7.76 -4.65 14.66
CA GLY A 75 -8.68 -5.73 14.30
C GLY A 75 -8.51 -6.98 15.18
N ARG A 76 -7.28 -7.32 15.59
CA ARG A 76 -7.01 -8.46 16.48
C ARG A 76 -7.51 -8.19 17.90
N GLU A 77 -7.23 -7.01 18.43
CA GLU A 77 -7.68 -6.60 19.76
C GLU A 77 -9.20 -6.60 19.83
N TYR A 78 -9.87 -5.99 18.86
CA TYR A 78 -11.34 -5.98 18.78
C TYR A 78 -11.94 -7.39 18.63
N SER A 79 -11.33 -8.25 17.79
CA SER A 79 -11.74 -9.65 17.67
C SER A 79 -11.65 -10.41 19.00
N LYS A 80 -10.61 -10.13 19.80
CA LYS A 80 -10.45 -10.72 21.13
C LYS A 80 -11.57 -10.27 22.07
N HIS A 81 -11.91 -8.98 22.10
CA HIS A 81 -13.04 -8.45 22.86
C HIS A 81 -14.37 -9.13 22.49
N ILE A 82 -14.64 -9.32 21.20
CA ILE A 82 -15.84 -10.06 20.74
C ILE A 82 -15.86 -11.48 21.32
N GLN A 83 -14.74 -12.20 21.27
CA GLN A 83 -14.68 -13.58 21.75
C GLN A 83 -14.83 -13.68 23.28
N GLU A 84 -14.28 -12.74 24.03
CA GLU A 84 -14.44 -12.64 25.49
C GLU A 84 -15.90 -12.35 25.85
N GLN A 85 -16.55 -11.42 25.14
CA GLN A 85 -17.96 -11.14 25.38
C GLN A 85 -18.85 -12.34 25.04
N PHE A 86 -18.57 -13.05 23.95
CA PHE A 86 -19.29 -14.28 23.61
C PHE A 86 -19.11 -15.37 24.67
N LEU A 87 -17.98 -15.42 25.37
CA LEU A 87 -17.77 -16.31 26.51
C LEU A 87 -18.61 -15.86 27.71
N SER A 88 -18.63 -14.56 27.99
CA SER A 88 -19.43 -13.96 29.07
C SER A 88 -20.93 -14.25 28.93
N TRP A 89 -21.47 -14.14 27.71
CA TRP A 89 -22.87 -14.49 27.40
C TRP A 89 -23.13 -16.00 27.30
N GLY A 90 -22.11 -16.85 27.47
CA GLY A 90 -22.29 -18.31 27.45
C GLY A 90 -22.70 -18.86 26.08
N PHE A 91 -22.18 -18.30 24.99
CA PHE A 91 -22.43 -18.80 23.65
C PHE A 91 -21.71 -20.12 23.41
N THR A 92 -22.44 -21.11 22.90
CA THR A 92 -21.87 -22.35 22.36
C THR A 92 -21.03 -22.07 21.12
N LYS A 93 -20.15 -23.00 20.74
CA LYS A 93 -19.32 -22.86 19.52
C LYS A 93 -20.16 -22.51 18.29
N SER A 94 -21.29 -23.19 18.10
CA SER A 94 -22.22 -22.92 16.99
C SER A 94 -22.88 -21.55 17.05
N GLU A 95 -23.22 -21.05 18.25
CA GLU A 95 -23.80 -19.72 18.42
C GLU A 95 -22.75 -18.63 18.16
N LYS A 96 -21.50 -18.81 18.58
CA LYS A 96 -20.40 -17.88 18.28
C LYS A 96 -20.21 -17.70 16.79
N ASP A 97 -20.23 -18.80 16.03
CA ASP A 97 -20.10 -18.76 14.57
C ASP A 97 -21.24 -17.95 13.94
N VAL A 98 -22.49 -18.18 14.38
CA VAL A 98 -23.65 -17.44 13.86
C VAL A 98 -23.61 -15.98 14.27
N ALA A 99 -23.33 -15.69 15.54
CA ALA A 99 -23.24 -14.33 16.05
C ALA A 99 -22.18 -13.52 15.29
N LEU A 100 -21.00 -14.10 15.04
CA LEU A 100 -19.95 -13.45 14.26
C LEU A 100 -20.41 -13.11 12.83
N LEU A 101 -21.17 -14.00 12.17
CA LEU A 101 -21.68 -13.74 10.84
C LEU A 101 -22.82 -12.71 10.83
N ILE A 102 -23.63 -12.66 11.90
CA ILE A 102 -24.64 -11.61 12.09
C ILE A 102 -23.96 -10.24 12.23
N LEU A 103 -22.89 -10.14 13.02
CA LEU A 103 -22.09 -8.92 13.19
C LEU A 103 -21.43 -8.47 11.88
N LYS A 104 -21.03 -9.42 11.03
CA LYS A 104 -20.55 -9.13 9.67
C LYS A 104 -21.66 -8.67 8.71
N GLY A 105 -22.90 -8.61 9.16
CA GLY A 105 -24.04 -8.11 8.37
C GLY A 105 -24.74 -9.15 7.51
N LEU A 106 -24.30 -10.42 7.52
CA LEU A 106 -24.90 -11.46 6.68
C LEU A 106 -26.37 -11.70 7.05
N SER A 107 -27.20 -11.95 6.04
CA SER A 107 -28.57 -12.41 6.20
C SER A 107 -28.63 -13.87 6.67
N PHE A 108 -29.75 -14.29 7.25
CA PHE A 108 -29.90 -15.68 7.71
C PHE A 108 -29.75 -16.70 6.58
N ASN A 109 -30.10 -16.34 5.34
CA ASN A 109 -29.88 -17.18 4.16
C ASN A 109 -28.40 -17.33 3.82
N GLU A 110 -27.63 -16.24 3.84
CA GLU A 110 -26.19 -16.30 3.58
C GLU A 110 -25.46 -17.07 4.68
N ILE A 111 -25.88 -16.90 5.95
CA ILE A 111 -25.34 -17.67 7.08
C ILE A 111 -25.67 -19.16 6.93
N ALA A 112 -26.90 -19.48 6.53
CA ALA A 112 -27.33 -20.85 6.29
C ALA A 112 -26.47 -21.51 5.21
N ASN A 113 -26.24 -20.81 4.10
CA ASN A 113 -25.39 -21.27 3.01
C ASN A 113 -23.92 -21.42 3.45
N ALA A 114 -23.35 -20.42 4.14
CA ALA A 114 -21.96 -20.44 4.61
C ALA A 114 -21.69 -21.57 5.61
N ARG A 115 -22.67 -21.90 6.46
CA ARG A 115 -22.56 -22.97 7.45
C ARG A 115 -23.10 -24.32 6.98
N GLN A 116 -23.61 -24.40 5.75
CA GLN A 116 -24.29 -25.60 5.21
C GLN A 116 -25.41 -26.10 6.13
N THR A 117 -26.23 -25.17 6.66
CA THR A 117 -27.37 -25.48 7.54
C THR A 117 -28.67 -24.93 6.95
N LYS A 118 -29.81 -25.25 7.59
CA LYS A 118 -31.10 -24.67 7.19
C LYS A 118 -31.26 -23.28 7.80
N GLU A 119 -31.86 -22.35 7.05
CA GLU A 119 -32.18 -21.00 7.54
C GLU A 119 -32.99 -21.01 8.85
N LYS A 120 -33.93 -21.96 9.00
CA LYS A 120 -34.69 -22.16 10.24
C LYS A 120 -33.77 -22.42 11.44
N THR A 121 -32.72 -23.21 11.27
CA THR A 121 -31.72 -23.50 12.31
C THR A 121 -30.95 -22.24 12.68
N VAL A 122 -30.56 -21.42 11.70
CA VAL A 122 -29.90 -20.13 11.93
C VAL A 122 -30.81 -19.18 12.70
N ARG A 123 -32.10 -19.07 12.33
CA ARG A 123 -33.08 -18.24 13.05
C ARG A 123 -33.25 -18.70 14.50
N GLN A 124 -33.30 -20.01 14.74
CA GLN A 124 -33.39 -20.56 16.09
C GLN A 124 -32.14 -20.22 16.92
N GLN A 125 -30.95 -20.36 16.33
CA GLN A 125 -29.69 -19.97 16.98
C GLN A 125 -29.62 -18.47 17.24
N ALA A 126 -30.06 -17.64 16.29
CA ALA A 126 -30.14 -16.18 16.47
C ALA A 126 -31.07 -15.79 17.63
N SER A 127 -32.22 -16.44 17.77
CA SER A 127 -33.13 -16.21 18.90
C SER A 127 -32.47 -16.54 20.25
N SER A 128 -31.74 -17.66 20.32
CA SER A 128 -30.95 -18.03 21.51
C SER A 128 -29.86 -17.00 21.81
N ILE A 129 -29.14 -16.54 20.78
CA ILE A 129 -28.12 -15.48 20.88
C ILE A 129 -28.72 -14.22 21.50
N TYR A 130 -29.81 -13.70 20.95
CA TYR A 130 -30.46 -12.48 21.44
C TYR A 130 -30.93 -12.62 22.90
N THR A 131 -31.52 -13.76 23.23
CA THR A 131 -31.98 -14.05 24.61
C THR A 131 -30.81 -14.07 25.59
N LYS A 132 -29.69 -14.71 25.21
CA LYS A 132 -28.49 -14.84 26.05
C LYS A 132 -27.72 -13.53 26.21
N SER A 133 -27.69 -12.69 25.17
CA SER A 133 -27.03 -11.38 25.23
C SER A 133 -27.91 -10.28 25.82
N GLY A 134 -29.20 -10.55 26.05
CA GLY A 134 -30.15 -9.56 26.59
C GLY A 134 -30.53 -8.47 25.60
N VAL A 135 -30.35 -8.69 24.30
CA VAL A 135 -30.66 -7.72 23.23
C VAL A 135 -31.92 -8.16 22.47
N SER A 136 -32.65 -7.21 21.90
CA SER A 136 -33.92 -7.46 21.20
C SER A 136 -33.75 -7.98 19.76
N GLY A 137 -32.58 -7.82 19.15
CA GLY A 137 -32.35 -8.32 17.79
C GLY A 137 -30.99 -7.98 17.19
N ARG A 138 -30.87 -8.19 15.87
CA ARG A 138 -29.60 -8.08 15.14
C ARG A 138 -28.96 -6.69 15.21
N HIS A 139 -29.80 -5.65 15.17
CA HIS A 139 -29.33 -4.27 15.12
C HIS A 139 -28.78 -3.84 16.47
N GLU A 140 -29.46 -4.22 17.56
CA GLU A 140 -29.00 -3.95 18.92
C GLU A 140 -27.76 -4.78 19.27
N LEU A 141 -27.70 -6.05 18.83
CA LEU A 141 -26.47 -6.84 18.95
C LEU A 141 -25.28 -6.16 18.27
N ALA A 142 -25.46 -5.64 17.05
CA ALA A 142 -24.40 -4.91 16.35
C ALA A 142 -24.07 -3.57 17.00
N ALA A 143 -25.08 -2.84 17.46
CA ALA A 143 -24.90 -1.56 18.16
C ALA A 143 -24.11 -1.72 19.45
N TRP A 144 -24.38 -2.79 20.23
CA TRP A 144 -23.66 -3.09 21.46
C TRP A 144 -22.13 -3.15 21.25
N PHE A 145 -21.69 -3.83 20.18
CA PHE A 145 -20.26 -3.90 19.86
C PHE A 145 -19.70 -2.61 19.24
N LEU A 146 -20.53 -1.84 18.54
CA LEU A 146 -20.11 -0.56 17.95
C LEU A 146 -19.99 0.56 18.99
N GLU A 147 -20.76 0.51 20.07
CA GLU A 147 -20.67 1.47 21.16
C GLU A 147 -19.27 1.46 21.78
N ASP A 148 -18.70 0.27 22.02
CA ASP A 148 -17.32 0.11 22.51
C ASP A 148 -16.25 0.56 21.50
N LEU A 149 -16.57 0.67 20.20
CA LEU A 149 -15.64 1.12 19.16
C LEU A 149 -15.63 2.65 18.99
N LEU A 150 -16.72 3.33 19.36
CA LEU A 150 -16.92 4.77 19.12
C LEU A 150 -16.44 5.67 20.27
N VAL A 151 -16.03 5.09 21.40
CA VAL A 151 -15.46 5.77 22.57
C VAL A 151 -13.94 5.78 22.49
#